data_AF-U9U4L1-F1
#
_entry.id   AF-U9U4L1-F1
#
_cell.length_a   1.000
_cell.length_b   1.000
_cell.length_c   1.000
_cell.angle_alpha   90.00
_cell.angle_beta   90.00
_cell.angle_gamma   90.00
#
_symmetry.space_group_name_H-M   'P 1'
#
loop_
_entity.id
_entity.type
_entity.pdbx_description
1 polymer ?
#
loop_
_entity_poly.entity_id
_entity_poly.type
_entity_poly.pdbx_seq_one_letter_code
_entity_poly.pdbx_strand_id
1 'polypeptide(L)'
;MLELGILDEDTLFKDEKLTKKEKKELELKKETLRLTKERLSLSGKTDDYAMPEDYITEKGKIDKKKKESVLYQRYEEDRDQHRFVTDQDQWEQNQIVKSQLKVGAQDRIKQEEQYEYV
;
A
#
# COMPACT_ATOMS: atom_id res chain seq x y z
N MET A 1 17.41 8.04 -16.17
CA MET A 1 18.84 7.76 -16.41
C MET A 1 19.28 6.45 -15.76
N LEU A 2 19.11 6.28 -14.44
CA LEU A 2 19.63 5.10 -13.72
C LEU A 2 18.89 3.79 -14.07
N GLU A 3 17.57 3.85 -14.26
CA GLU A 3 16.77 2.70 -14.73
C GLU A 3 17.16 2.21 -16.12
N LEU A 4 17.32 3.15 -17.06
CA LEU A 4 17.72 2.85 -18.43
C LEU A 4 19.11 2.19 -18.47
N GLY A 5 20.07 2.70 -17.68
CA GLY A 5 21.39 2.10 -17.60
C GLY A 5 21.41 0.68 -17.06
N ILE A 6 20.55 0.35 -16.09
CA ILE A 6 20.40 -1.04 -15.59
C ILE A 6 19.79 -1.94 -16.67
N LEU A 7 18.79 -1.44 -17.39
CA LEU A 7 18.09 -2.19 -18.44
C LEU A 7 19.01 -2.46 -19.64
N ASP A 8 19.80 -1.47 -20.04
CA ASP A 8 20.82 -1.63 -21.09
C ASP A 8 21.88 -2.66 -20.66
N GLU A 9 22.33 -2.61 -19.41
CA GLU A 9 23.34 -3.55 -18.90
C GLU A 9 22.79 -4.99 -18.81
N ASP A 10 21.54 -5.17 -18.34
CA ASP A 10 20.87 -6.48 -18.30
C ASP A 10 20.55 -7.03 -19.71
N THR A 11 20.35 -6.16 -20.72
CA THR A 11 20.03 -6.58 -22.10
C THR A 11 21.27 -6.85 -22.95
N LEU A 12 22.28 -5.99 -22.87
CA LEU A 12 23.51 -6.10 -23.65
C LEU A 12 24.43 -7.23 -23.16
N PHE A 13 24.48 -7.46 -21.84
CA PHE A 13 25.45 -8.39 -21.23
C PHE A 13 24.82 -9.69 -20.69
N LYS A 14 23.58 -10.01 -21.10
CA LYS A 14 22.84 -11.17 -20.60
C LYS A 14 23.57 -12.51 -20.81
N ASP A 15 24.24 -12.65 -21.96
CA ASP A 15 24.92 -13.88 -22.38
C ASP A 15 26.45 -13.81 -22.16
N GLU A 16 26.96 -12.73 -21.56
CA GLU A 16 28.39 -12.50 -21.37
C GLU A 16 28.86 -12.81 -19.93
N LYS A 17 30.12 -13.23 -19.79
CA LYS A 17 30.72 -13.50 -18.47
C LYS A 17 31.18 -12.21 -17.81
N LEU A 18 30.30 -11.63 -17.00
CA LEU A 18 30.63 -10.46 -16.16
C LEU A 18 31.69 -10.79 -15.10
N THR A 19 32.64 -9.86 -14.95
CA THR A 19 33.63 -9.88 -13.87
C THR A 19 32.99 -9.59 -12.51
N LYS A 20 33.70 -9.92 -11.43
CA LYS A 20 33.22 -9.66 -10.05
C LYS A 20 32.97 -8.17 -9.77
N LYS A 21 33.73 -7.27 -10.42
CA LYS A 21 33.58 -5.83 -10.23
C LYS A 21 32.28 -5.33 -10.88
N GLU A 22 32.04 -5.70 -12.14
CA GLU A 22 30.84 -5.31 -12.89
C GLU A 22 29.56 -5.80 -12.20
N LYS A 23 29.55 -7.05 -11.70
CA LYS A 23 28.41 -7.55 -10.92
C LYS A 23 28.11 -6.71 -9.69
N LYS A 24 29.14 -6.32 -8.95
CA LYS A 24 29.00 -5.49 -7.74
C LYS A 24 28.50 -4.09 -8.09
N GLU A 25 28.95 -3.52 -9.21
CA GLU A 25 28.46 -2.23 -9.70
C GLU A 25 27.00 -2.28 -10.12
N LEU A 26 26.58 -3.34 -10.83
CA LEU A 26 25.18 -3.56 -11.21
C LEU A 26 24.28 -3.71 -9.98
N GLU A 27 24.72 -4.49 -8.97
CA GLU A 27 24.01 -4.62 -7.69
C GLU A 27 23.86 -3.28 -6.97
N LEU A 28 24.94 -2.49 -6.89
CA LEU A 28 24.91 -1.16 -6.27
C LEU A 28 23.93 -0.23 -6.99
N LYS A 29 23.91 -0.23 -8.33
CA LYS A 29 22.96 0.56 -9.13
C LYS A 29 21.51 0.14 -8.81
N LYS A 30 21.23 -1.17 -8.76
CA LYS A 30 19.89 -1.72 -8.42
C LYS A 30 19.46 -1.32 -7.01
N GLU A 31 20.35 -1.42 -6.03
CA GLU A 31 20.06 -1.02 -4.65
C GLU A 31 19.81 0.49 -4.53
N THR A 32 20.63 1.29 -5.19
CA THR A 32 20.47 2.76 -5.23
C THR A 32 19.12 3.14 -5.83
N LEU A 33 18.72 2.48 -6.92
CA LEU A 33 17.42 2.69 -7.55
C LEU A 33 16.28 2.35 -6.58
N ARG A 34 16.36 1.21 -5.88
CA ARG A 34 15.37 0.80 -4.88
C ARG A 34 15.23 1.86 -3.78
N LEU A 35 16.35 2.25 -3.15
CA LEU A 35 16.36 3.24 -2.08
C LEU A 35 15.81 4.60 -2.54
N THR A 36 16.15 5.00 -3.77
CA THR A 36 15.64 6.27 -4.34
C THR A 36 14.13 6.21 -4.56
N LYS A 37 13.60 5.10 -5.08
CA LYS A 37 12.15 4.91 -5.24
C LYS A 37 11.41 4.90 -3.91
N GLU A 38 11.93 4.18 -2.92
CA GLU A 38 11.37 4.15 -1.56
C GLU A 38 11.34 5.56 -0.96
N ARG A 39 12.44 6.31 -1.06
CA ARG A 39 12.49 7.71 -0.58
C ARG A 39 11.54 8.63 -1.31
N LEU A 40 11.41 8.50 -2.64
CA LEU A 40 10.47 9.28 -3.42
C LEU A 40 9.01 8.99 -3.00
N SER A 41 8.69 7.70 -2.77
CA SER A 41 7.39 7.29 -2.27
C SER A 41 7.07 7.84 -0.89
N LEU A 42 8.08 8.01 -0.02
CA LEU A 42 7.93 8.58 1.32
C LEU A 42 7.86 10.12 1.29
N SER A 43 8.60 10.77 0.39
CA SER A 43 8.69 12.23 0.28
C SER A 43 7.37 12.92 -0.07
N GLY A 44 6.42 12.23 -0.70
CA GLY A 44 5.13 12.82 -1.07
C GLY A 44 4.12 12.93 0.08
N LYS A 45 4.39 12.26 1.21
CA LYS A 45 3.52 12.23 2.39
C LYS A 45 4.17 13.00 3.53
N THR A 46 4.36 14.30 3.34
CA THR A 46 4.63 15.16 4.48
C THR A 46 3.29 15.43 5.16
N ASP A 47 3.05 14.76 6.28
CA ASP A 47 1.92 15.02 7.18
C ASP A 47 2.16 16.34 7.96
N ASP A 48 2.63 17.36 7.23
CA ASP A 48 2.81 18.68 7.77
C ASP A 48 1.44 19.36 7.82
N TYR A 49 1.20 20.09 8.90
CA TYR A 49 0.02 20.95 8.99
C TYR A 49 0.10 22.05 7.93
N ALA A 50 -0.69 21.91 6.85
CA ALA A 50 -0.95 22.98 5.92
C ALA A 50 -2.08 23.85 6.48
N MET A 51 -1.84 25.15 6.60
CA MET A 51 -2.91 26.10 6.94
C MET A 51 -4.00 26.02 5.87
N PRO A 52 -5.28 25.81 6.24
CA PRO A 52 -6.37 25.79 5.28
C PRO A 52 -6.43 27.10 4.49
N GLU A 53 -6.64 27.00 3.18
CA GLU A 53 -6.86 28.18 2.36
C GLU A 53 -8.25 28.78 2.62
N ASP A 54 -8.35 30.11 2.60
CA ASP A 54 -9.64 30.78 2.73
C ASP A 54 -10.57 30.45 1.56
N TYR A 55 -11.88 30.42 1.88
CA TYR A 55 -12.96 30.29 0.89
C TYR A 55 -13.40 31.65 0.32
N ILE A 56 -12.85 32.75 0.86
CA ILE A 56 -13.20 34.11 0.47
C ILE A 56 -12.25 34.51 -0.66
N THR A 57 -12.81 34.71 -1.85
CA THR A 57 -12.07 35.28 -2.98
C THR A 57 -11.61 36.70 -2.63
N GLU A 58 -10.56 37.20 -3.29
CA GLU A 58 -10.05 38.57 -3.12
C GLU A 58 -11.14 39.67 -3.27
N LYS A 59 -12.25 39.34 -3.96
CA LYS A 59 -13.42 40.19 -4.18
C LYS A 59 -14.50 40.05 -3.10
N GLY A 60 -14.23 39.33 -2.01
CA GLY A 60 -15.17 39.10 -0.90
C GLY A 60 -16.27 38.09 -1.17
N LYS A 61 -16.27 37.40 -2.32
CA LYS A 61 -17.27 36.35 -2.64
C LYS A 61 -16.78 34.98 -2.17
N ILE A 62 -17.69 34.13 -1.71
CA ILE A 62 -17.37 32.76 -1.29
C ILE A 62 -17.24 31.85 -2.51
N ASP A 63 -16.13 31.10 -2.61
CA ASP A 63 -15.98 30.00 -3.55
C ASP A 63 -16.70 28.75 -3.03
N LYS A 64 -17.93 28.54 -3.54
CA LYS A 64 -18.78 27.40 -3.15
C LYS A 64 -18.18 26.07 -3.57
N LYS A 65 -17.49 26.01 -4.71
CA LYS A 65 -16.95 24.76 -5.26
C LYS A 65 -15.85 24.21 -4.36
N LYS A 66 -14.95 25.09 -3.90
CA LYS A 66 -13.87 24.75 -2.96
C LYS A 66 -14.40 24.32 -1.59
N LYS A 67 -15.47 24.97 -1.12
CA LYS A 67 -16.13 24.58 0.13
C LYS A 67 -16.78 23.19 0.03
N GLU A 68 -17.45 22.92 -1.08
CA GLU A 68 -18.08 21.62 -1.34
C GLU A 68 -17.02 20.52 -1.48
N SER A 69 -15.90 20.77 -2.18
CA SER A 69 -14.84 19.77 -2.33
C SER A 69 -14.22 19.37 -0.99
N VAL A 70 -13.93 20.34 -0.10
CA VAL A 70 -13.39 20.05 1.25
C VAL A 70 -14.38 19.24 2.08
N LEU A 71 -15.69 19.51 1.95
CA LEU A 71 -16.72 18.76 2.68
C LEU A 71 -16.73 17.28 2.32
N TYR A 72 -16.45 16.94 1.06
CA TYR A 72 -16.47 15.57 0.56
C TYR A 72 -15.10 14.90 0.51
N GLN A 73 -14.01 15.64 0.69
CA GLN A 73 -12.63 15.14 0.56
C GLN A 73 -12.36 13.89 1.40
N ARG A 74 -12.88 13.85 2.64
CA ARG A 74 -12.75 12.68 3.53
C ARG A 74 -13.28 11.39 2.91
N TYR A 75 -14.36 11.47 2.13
CA TYR A 75 -15.00 10.30 1.52
C TYR A 75 -14.31 9.87 0.21
N GLU A 76 -13.52 10.76 -0.41
CA GLU A 76 -12.71 10.42 -1.57
C GLU A 76 -11.40 9.72 -1.15
N GLU A 77 -10.79 10.17 -0.05
CA GLU A 77 -9.56 9.58 0.53
C GLU A 77 -9.77 8.14 1.05
N ASP A 78 -10.98 7.76 1.44
CA ASP A 78 -11.33 6.39 1.86
C ASP A 78 -11.16 5.33 0.74
N ARG A 79 -10.86 5.74 -0.50
CA ARG A 79 -10.57 4.83 -1.63
C ARG A 79 -9.10 4.44 -1.76
N ASP A 80 -8.20 5.06 -1.01
CA ASP A 80 -6.77 4.77 -1.11
C ASP A 80 -6.36 3.47 -0.40
N GLN A 81 -5.47 2.71 -1.06
CA GLN A 81 -4.95 1.43 -0.55
C GLN A 81 -4.05 1.58 0.69
N HIS A 82 -3.63 2.80 1.01
CA HIS A 82 -2.84 3.14 2.20
C HIS A 82 -3.70 3.81 3.27
N ARG A 83 -4.90 3.27 3.50
CA ARG A 83 -5.82 3.71 4.55
C ARG A 83 -5.12 3.72 5.91
N PHE A 84 -5.33 4.79 6.68
CA PHE A 84 -4.97 4.81 8.09
C PHE A 84 -5.81 3.75 8.82
N VAL A 85 -5.15 2.68 9.27
CA VAL A 85 -5.81 1.61 10.04
C VAL A 85 -5.69 1.97 11.51
N THR A 86 -6.83 2.19 12.17
CA THR A 86 -6.85 2.46 13.61
C THR A 86 -6.54 1.18 14.39
N ASP A 87 -6.04 1.31 15.62
CA ASP A 87 -5.80 0.17 16.51
C ASP A 87 -7.09 -0.63 16.76
N GLN A 88 -8.24 0.06 16.81
CA GLN A 88 -9.55 -0.55 16.94
C GLN A 88 -9.90 -1.41 15.71
N ASP A 89 -9.69 -0.89 14.50
CA ASP A 89 -9.91 -1.65 13.25
C ASP A 89 -9.06 -2.93 13.24
N GLN A 90 -7.78 -2.83 13.63
CA GLN A 90 -6.90 -4.00 13.70
C GLN A 90 -7.39 -5.01 14.74
N TRP A 91 -7.84 -4.54 15.90
CA TRP A 91 -8.38 -5.41 16.94
C TRP A 91 -9.63 -6.16 16.45
N GLU A 92 -10.57 -5.47 15.81
CA GLU A 92 -11.80 -6.08 15.28
C GLU A 92 -11.48 -7.11 14.19
N GLN A 93 -10.61 -6.77 13.23
CA GLN A 93 -10.17 -7.71 12.20
C GLN A 93 -9.55 -8.97 12.81
N ASN A 94 -8.70 -8.81 13.82
CA ASN A 94 -8.09 -9.93 14.54
C ASN A 94 -9.13 -10.79 15.25
N GLN A 95 -10.18 -10.20 15.84
CA GLN A 95 -11.27 -10.97 16.45
C GLN A 95 -12.09 -11.72 15.41
N ILE A 96 -12.40 -11.09 14.27
CA ILE A 96 -13.11 -11.73 13.16
C ILE A 96 -12.33 -12.96 12.68
N VAL A 97 -11.04 -12.81 12.38
CA VAL A 97 -10.18 -13.92 11.94
C VAL A 97 -10.15 -15.04 12.99
N LYS A 98 -9.99 -14.69 14.27
CA LYS A 98 -10.00 -15.68 15.37
C LYS A 98 -11.34 -16.39 15.53
N SER A 99 -12.46 -15.69 15.30
CA SER A 99 -13.80 -16.27 15.37
C SER A 99 -14.12 -17.20 14.20
N GLN A 100 -13.58 -16.93 13.01
CA GLN A 100 -13.72 -17.78 11.83
C GLN A 100 -12.86 -19.03 11.90
N LEU A 101 -11.84 -19.04 12.76
CA LEU A 101 -10.94 -20.19 12.92
C LEU A 101 -11.68 -21.37 13.57
N LYS A 102 -12.07 -22.35 12.76
CA LYS A 102 -12.53 -23.64 13.25
C LYS A 102 -11.32 -24.47 13.67
N VAL A 103 -11.28 -24.89 14.94
CA VAL A 103 -10.18 -25.71 15.48
C VAL A 103 -10.60 -27.17 15.64
N GLY A 104 -9.69 -28.09 15.31
CA GLY A 104 -9.82 -29.52 15.59
C GLY A 104 -10.77 -30.30 14.68
N ALA A 105 -11.44 -31.30 15.24
CA ALA A 105 -12.28 -32.28 14.57
C ALA A 105 -13.59 -31.76 13.94
N GLN A 106 -13.88 -30.46 14.06
CA GLN A 106 -15.10 -29.83 13.55
C GLN A 106 -15.07 -29.52 12.04
N ASP A 107 -13.90 -29.57 11.41
CA ASP A 107 -13.78 -29.52 9.94
C ASP A 107 -13.98 -30.89 9.27
N ARG A 108 -14.21 -31.94 10.06
CA ARG A 108 -14.49 -33.28 9.54
C ARG A 108 -15.96 -33.36 9.12
N ILE A 109 -16.21 -33.88 7.92
CA ILE A 109 -17.55 -34.19 7.43
C ILE A 109 -18.21 -35.12 8.45
N LYS A 110 -19.26 -34.65 9.13
CA LYS A 110 -20.05 -35.49 10.03
C LYS A 110 -20.76 -36.53 9.17
N GLN A 111 -20.30 -37.77 9.23
CA GLN A 111 -21.06 -38.89 8.69
C GLN A 111 -22.27 -39.07 9.60
N GLU A 112 -23.48 -38.88 9.06
CA GLU A 112 -24.72 -39.04 9.81
C GLU A 112 -24.83 -40.49 10.28
N GLU A 113 -24.73 -40.73 11.59
CA GLU A 113 -25.03 -42.03 12.16
C GLU A 113 -26.55 -42.24 12.10
N GLN A 114 -26.99 -43.03 11.13
CA GLN A 114 -28.37 -43.51 11.04
C GLN A 114 -28.62 -44.44 12.24
N TYR A 115 -29.24 -43.92 13.29
CA TYR A 115 -29.70 -44.74 14.40
C TYR A 115 -30.93 -45.54 13.99
N GLU A 116 -30.81 -46.87 13.99
CA GLU A 116 -31.94 -47.78 13.87
C GLU A 116 -32.63 -47.86 15.23
N TYR A 117 -33.86 -47.35 15.32
CA TYR A 117 -34.68 -47.45 16.53
C TYR A 117 -35.14 -48.91 16.71
N VAL A 118 -34.89 -49.49 17.88
CA VAL A 118 -35.43 -50.78 18.33
C VAL A 118 -36.69 -50.57 19.17
#